data_AF-A0A8J7DP56-F1
#
_entry.id   AF-A0A8J7DP56-F1
#
_cell.length_a   1.000
_cell.length_b   1.000
_cell.length_c   1.000
_cell.angle_alpha   90.00
_cell.angle_beta   90.00
_cell.angle_gamma   90.00
#
_symmetry.space_group_name_H-M   'P 1'
#
loop_
_entity.id
_entity.type
_entity.pdbx_description
1 polymer ?
#
loop_
_entity_poly.entity_id
_entity_poly.type
_entity_poly.pdbx_seq_one_letter_code
_entity_poly.pdbx_strand_id
1 'polypeptide(L)'
;MGHKNSLNNRRLTKKQVQKLIESEGKLHEEFTNFFEETYSTGYKNQPLVYELPNNRFLFVFDPKGYSIPGKGDIFAKEYFLKRVQWTQRVREDIANNRANSVSHWRYYSKHKIEIVNEIDDLINELAEKLRITHTQLDFSYMSLDVVSKKAEAYEIEKVQIDLYDNLVAYVGEVIRHRKNGQWTINSDSASEKYPYISAGVNGVLMPINVVWQELTDIKPIDLKKETANEIRRFSLNQR
;
A
#
# COMPACT_ATOMS: atom_id res chain seq x y z
N MET A 1 11.92 11.39 8.02
CA MET A 1 12.61 10.27 8.71
C MET A 1 11.61 9.13 8.79
N GLY A 2 11.91 7.98 8.15
CA GLY A 2 10.97 6.86 8.13
C GLY A 2 10.77 6.31 9.54
N HIS A 3 9.51 6.13 9.96
CA HIS A 3 9.20 5.44 11.21
C HIS A 3 9.84 4.05 11.16
N LYS A 4 10.84 3.82 12.02
CA LYS A 4 11.50 2.53 12.13
C LYS A 4 10.57 1.64 12.95
N ASN A 5 9.80 0.78 12.28
CA ASN A 5 8.81 -0.12 12.91
C ASN A 5 9.44 -1.26 13.74
N SER A 6 10.75 -1.17 14.04
CA SER A 6 11.48 -2.12 14.88
C SER A 6 11.36 -1.73 16.35
N LEU A 7 11.19 -2.70 17.25
CA LEU A 7 11.12 -2.50 18.70
C LEU A 7 12.45 -2.05 19.31
N ASN A 8 13.57 -2.35 18.66
CA ASN A 8 14.90 -1.92 19.10
C ASN A 8 15.26 -0.53 18.55
N ASN A 9 15.68 0.38 19.43
CA ASN A 9 16.09 1.75 19.10
C ASN A 9 17.20 1.80 18.04
N ARG A 10 18.17 0.89 18.14
CA ARG A 10 19.29 0.74 17.19
C ARG A 10 19.36 -0.70 16.72
N ARG A 11 19.74 -0.89 15.46
CA ARG A 11 19.96 -2.22 14.88
C ARG A 11 20.90 -3.03 15.77
N LEU A 12 20.53 -4.28 16.04
CA LEU A 12 21.30 -5.18 16.87
C LEU A 12 22.61 -5.55 16.16
N THR A 13 23.69 -5.57 16.92
CA THR A 13 24.98 -6.11 16.47
C THR A 13 24.94 -7.63 16.38
N LYS A 14 25.87 -8.22 15.63
CA LYS A 14 26.01 -9.68 15.52
C LYS A 14 26.11 -10.38 16.88
N LYS A 15 26.85 -9.79 17.82
CA LYS A 15 26.99 -10.33 19.20
C LYS A 15 25.66 -10.33 19.95
N GLN A 16 24.86 -9.26 19.80
CA GLN A 16 23.54 -9.17 20.45
C GLN A 16 22.53 -10.13 19.81
N VAL A 17 22.56 -10.28 18.49
CA VAL A 17 21.76 -11.27 17.76
C VAL A 17 22.08 -12.68 18.25
N GLN A 18 23.36 -13.05 18.29
CA GLN A 18 23.78 -14.37 18.75
C GLN A 18 23.31 -14.65 20.18
N LYS A 19 23.49 -13.68 21.08
CA LYS A 19 23.04 -13.79 22.47
C LYS A 19 21.53 -14.02 22.56
N LEU A 20 20.71 -13.33 21.76
CA LEU A 20 19.25 -13.51 21.74
C LEU A 20 18.86 -14.88 21.19
N ILE A 21 19.51 -15.33 20.11
CA ILE A 21 19.26 -16.65 19.53
C ILE A 21 19.53 -17.74 20.56
N GLU A 22 20.69 -17.69 21.24
CA GLU A 22 21.08 -18.66 22.27
C GLU A 22 20.16 -18.64 23.49
N SER A 23 19.67 -17.47 23.90
CA SER A 23 18.86 -17.35 25.11
C SER A 23 17.39 -17.68 24.92
N GLU A 24 16.80 -17.26 23.78
CA GLU A 24 15.34 -17.30 23.60
C GLU A 24 14.87 -17.51 22.16
N GLY A 25 15.77 -17.58 21.17
CA GLY A 25 15.40 -17.61 19.77
C GLY A 25 15.05 -19.00 19.26
N LYS A 26 13.85 -19.16 18.70
CA LYS A 26 13.46 -20.36 17.95
C LYS A 26 13.45 -20.04 16.47
N LEU A 27 14.22 -20.77 15.65
CA LEU A 27 14.26 -20.55 14.21
C LEU A 27 12.86 -20.80 13.61
N HIS A 28 12.40 -19.87 12.79
CA HIS A 28 11.19 -20.00 12.00
C HIS A 28 11.57 -20.32 10.55
N GLU A 29 11.63 -21.61 10.24
CA GLU A 29 12.12 -22.10 8.94
C GLU A 29 11.29 -21.57 7.76
N GLU A 30 9.96 -21.58 7.89
CA GLU A 30 9.06 -21.11 6.84
C GLU A 30 9.32 -19.65 6.46
N PHE A 31 9.35 -18.71 7.43
CA PHE A 31 9.66 -17.31 7.15
C PHE A 31 11.11 -17.08 6.72
N THR A 32 12.04 -17.88 7.22
CA THR A 32 13.44 -17.85 6.74
C THR A 32 13.51 -18.17 5.25
N ASN A 33 12.85 -19.25 4.83
CA ASN A 33 12.77 -19.64 3.42
C ASN A 33 11.96 -18.63 2.59
N PHE A 34 10.90 -18.06 3.15
CA PHE A 34 10.08 -17.06 2.48
C PHE A 34 10.89 -15.80 2.12
N PHE A 35 11.75 -15.29 3.00
CA PHE A 35 12.55 -14.09 2.73
C PHE A 35 13.84 -14.36 1.96
N GLU A 36 14.08 -15.61 1.56
CA GLU A 36 15.20 -15.96 0.69
C GLU A 36 15.02 -15.36 -0.72
N GLU A 37 16.07 -14.75 -1.25
CA GLU A 37 16.06 -14.14 -2.58
C GLU A 37 17.33 -14.48 -3.35
N THR A 38 17.17 -14.86 -4.61
CA THR A 38 18.29 -15.11 -5.54
C THR A 38 18.36 -13.99 -6.55
N TYR A 39 19.50 -13.30 -6.59
CA TYR A 39 19.75 -12.20 -7.52
C TYR A 39 20.23 -12.74 -8.87
N SER A 40 20.12 -11.91 -9.92
CA SER A 40 20.63 -12.22 -11.26
C SER A 40 22.13 -12.52 -11.31
N THR A 41 22.88 -12.05 -10.30
CA THR A 41 24.31 -12.33 -10.12
C THR A 41 24.59 -13.75 -9.61
N GLY A 42 23.56 -14.54 -9.29
CA GLY A 42 23.69 -15.83 -8.63
C GLY A 42 23.91 -15.75 -7.11
N TYR A 43 24.06 -14.53 -6.57
CA TYR A 43 24.13 -14.33 -5.12
C TYR A 43 22.77 -14.64 -4.47
N LYS A 44 22.82 -15.39 -3.37
CA LYS A 44 21.67 -15.83 -2.60
C LYS A 44 21.64 -15.08 -1.27
N ASN A 45 20.69 -14.16 -1.13
CA ASN A 45 20.46 -13.46 0.13
C ASN A 45 19.57 -14.32 1.02
N GLN A 46 20.12 -14.78 2.14
CA GLN A 46 19.45 -15.73 3.05
C GLN A 46 19.31 -15.12 4.46
N PRO A 47 18.37 -14.17 4.67
CA PRO A 47 18.07 -13.70 6.01
C PRO A 47 17.48 -14.83 6.86
N LEU A 48 17.70 -14.78 8.18
CA LEU A 48 17.15 -15.75 9.12
C LEU A 48 16.07 -15.09 9.98
N VAL A 49 15.00 -15.82 10.28
CA VAL A 49 13.89 -15.33 11.10
C VAL A 49 13.77 -16.20 12.34
N TYR A 50 13.76 -15.58 13.51
CA TYR A 50 13.56 -16.28 14.78
C TYR A 50 12.32 -15.74 15.49
N GLU A 51 11.50 -16.65 16.00
CA GLU A 51 10.48 -16.33 17.00
C GLU A 51 11.16 -16.04 18.34
N LEU A 52 10.71 -14.97 18.99
CA LEU A 52 11.09 -14.61 20.35
C LEU A 52 9.84 -14.60 21.26
N PRO A 53 10.01 -14.74 22.58
CA PRO A 53 8.92 -14.55 23.55
C PRO A 53 8.25 -13.18 23.44
N ASN A 54 7.03 -13.09 23.98
CA ASN A 54 6.18 -11.89 24.00
C ASN A 54 5.75 -11.42 22.60
N ASN A 55 5.44 -12.36 21.70
CA ASN A 55 4.93 -12.07 20.36
C ASN A 55 5.87 -11.15 19.56
N ARG A 56 7.14 -11.54 19.44
CA ARG A 56 8.15 -10.78 18.68
C ARG A 56 8.87 -11.70 17.68
N PHE A 57 9.35 -11.09 16.61
CA PHE A 57 10.25 -11.73 15.65
C PHE A 57 11.58 -11.01 15.61
N LEU A 58 12.67 -11.77 15.55
CA LEU A 58 13.99 -11.28 15.21
C LEU A 58 14.25 -11.58 13.73
N PHE A 59 14.42 -10.53 12.93
CA PHE A 59 14.87 -10.63 11.55
C PHE A 59 16.38 -10.40 11.51
N VAL A 60 17.14 -11.42 11.11
CA VAL A 60 18.59 -11.40 10.98
C VAL A 60 18.93 -11.25 9.50
N PHE A 61 19.68 -10.20 9.16
CA PHE A 61 20.18 -10.01 7.80
C PHE A 61 21.18 -11.10 7.46
N ASP A 62 21.27 -11.47 6.17
CA ASP A 62 22.09 -12.58 5.69
C ASP A 62 23.46 -12.63 6.38
N PRO A 63 23.75 -13.67 7.18
CA PRO A 63 25.01 -13.84 7.88
C PRO A 63 26.24 -13.82 6.97
N LYS A 64 26.08 -14.17 5.68
CA LYS A 64 27.12 -14.20 4.66
C LYS A 64 27.10 -12.97 3.74
N GLY A 65 26.18 -12.04 3.95
CA GLY A 65 26.02 -10.86 3.09
C GLY A 65 27.06 -9.76 3.30
N TYR A 66 27.17 -8.86 2.34
CA TYR A 66 28.23 -7.84 2.32
C TYR A 66 27.92 -6.58 3.14
N SER A 67 26.65 -6.17 3.23
CA SER A 67 26.30 -4.86 3.80
C SER A 67 26.22 -4.86 5.34
N ILE A 68 25.44 -5.78 5.91
CA ILE A 68 25.13 -5.82 7.36
C ILE A 68 25.07 -7.26 7.89
N PRO A 69 26.12 -8.07 7.67
CA PRO A 69 26.08 -9.51 7.93
C PRO A 69 25.74 -9.86 9.38
N GLY A 70 24.70 -10.68 9.55
CA GLY A 70 24.30 -11.22 10.86
C GLY A 70 23.82 -10.19 11.89
N LYS A 71 23.62 -8.93 11.47
CA LYS A 71 22.91 -7.94 12.29
C LYS A 71 21.41 -8.23 12.26
N GLY A 72 20.63 -7.59 13.12
CA GLY A 72 19.18 -7.83 13.13
C GLY A 72 18.34 -6.73 13.72
N ASP A 73 17.04 -6.79 13.45
CA ASP A 73 16.02 -5.91 13.99
C ASP A 73 14.89 -6.77 14.57
N ILE A 74 14.31 -6.33 15.69
CA ILE A 74 13.19 -6.99 16.37
C ILE A 74 11.91 -6.30 15.96
N PHE A 75 10.88 -7.07 15.62
CA PHE A 75 9.57 -6.58 15.23
C PHE A 75 8.49 -7.17 16.15
N ALA A 76 7.41 -6.43 16.37
CA ALA A 76 6.19 -6.99 16.94
C ALA A 76 5.59 -8.01 15.96
N LYS A 77 5.00 -9.10 16.48
CA LYS A 77 4.38 -10.17 15.68
C LYS A 77 3.37 -9.63 14.69
N GLU A 78 2.46 -8.78 15.13
CA GLU A 78 1.43 -8.20 14.26
C GLU A 78 2.05 -7.48 13.04
N TYR A 79 3.03 -6.61 13.28
CA TYR A 79 3.71 -5.90 12.21
C TYR A 79 4.51 -6.84 11.29
N PHE A 80 5.19 -7.84 11.86
CA PHE A 80 5.97 -8.79 11.08
C PHE A 80 5.08 -9.63 10.16
N LEU A 81 3.92 -10.09 10.65
CA LEU A 81 2.95 -10.83 9.84
C LEU A 81 2.37 -9.95 8.73
N LYS A 82 2.03 -8.68 9.02
CA LYS A 82 1.64 -7.69 8.00
C LYS A 82 2.73 -7.54 6.92
N ARG A 83 4.01 -7.55 7.31
CA ARG A 83 5.16 -7.50 6.38
C ARG A 83 5.26 -8.74 5.50
N VAL A 84 5.02 -9.93 6.05
CA VAL A 84 5.01 -11.19 5.28
C VAL A 84 3.89 -11.12 4.24
N GLN A 85 2.66 -10.81 4.65
CA GLN A 85 1.51 -10.68 3.75
C GLN A 85 1.75 -9.63 2.66
N TRP A 86 2.27 -8.46 3.04
CA TRP A 86 2.64 -7.41 2.09
C TRP A 86 3.68 -7.88 1.07
N THR A 87 4.74 -8.57 1.53
CA THR A 87 5.81 -9.06 0.65
C THR A 87 5.26 -10.10 -0.32
N GLN A 88 4.34 -10.97 0.14
CA GLN A 88 3.67 -11.94 -0.71
C GLN A 88 2.86 -11.25 -1.80
N ARG A 89 2.02 -10.27 -1.46
CA ARG A 89 1.22 -9.50 -2.43
C ARG A 89 2.09 -8.81 -3.47
N VAL A 90 3.18 -8.16 -3.06
CA VAL A 90 4.11 -7.51 -4.00
C VAL A 90 4.71 -8.51 -4.98
N ARG A 91 5.11 -9.70 -4.51
CA ARG A 91 5.63 -10.77 -5.37
C ARG A 91 4.57 -11.28 -6.34
N GLU A 92 3.34 -11.47 -5.87
CA GLU A 92 2.21 -11.87 -6.70
C GLU A 92 1.89 -10.83 -7.78
N ASP A 93 1.88 -9.54 -7.43
CA ASP A 93 1.65 -8.47 -8.40
C ASP A 93 2.75 -8.37 -9.44
N ILE A 94 4.02 -8.50 -9.04
CA ILE A 94 5.15 -8.55 -9.99
C ILE A 94 5.00 -9.75 -10.93
N ALA A 95 4.73 -10.95 -10.40
CA ALA A 95 4.59 -12.16 -11.19
C ALA A 95 3.43 -12.10 -12.20
N ASN A 96 2.42 -11.25 -11.93
CA ASN A 96 1.25 -11.07 -12.78
C ASN A 96 1.23 -9.74 -13.55
N ASN A 97 2.36 -9.02 -13.65
CA ASN A 97 2.47 -7.74 -14.36
C ASN A 97 1.52 -6.63 -13.83
N ARG A 98 1.22 -6.64 -12.52
CA ARG A 98 0.40 -5.65 -11.80
C ARG A 98 1.24 -4.67 -10.96
N ALA A 99 2.51 -4.47 -11.33
CA ALA A 99 3.45 -3.63 -10.58
C ALA A 99 3.24 -2.11 -10.72
N ASN A 100 2.19 -1.66 -11.41
CA ASN A 100 1.84 -0.24 -11.55
C ASN A 100 0.35 0.00 -11.26
N SER A 101 0.01 1.25 -10.94
CA SER A 101 -1.34 1.65 -10.50
C SER A 101 -2.44 1.34 -11.52
N VAL A 102 -2.17 1.53 -12.81
CA VAL A 102 -3.14 1.27 -13.89
C VAL A 102 -3.38 -0.23 -14.06
N SER A 103 -2.33 -1.04 -14.12
CA SER A 103 -2.45 -2.51 -14.19
C SER A 103 -3.15 -3.09 -12.96
N HIS A 104 -2.84 -2.56 -11.77
CA HIS A 104 -3.47 -2.98 -10.52
C HIS A 104 -4.97 -2.61 -10.49
N TRP A 105 -5.31 -1.36 -10.82
CA TRP A 105 -6.72 -0.94 -10.97
C TRP A 105 -7.44 -1.77 -12.03
N ARG A 106 -6.83 -2.03 -13.18
CA ARG A 106 -7.43 -2.88 -14.22
C ARG A 106 -7.71 -4.28 -13.78
N TYR A 107 -6.98 -4.81 -12.80
CA TYR A 107 -7.26 -6.13 -12.26
C TYR A 107 -8.48 -6.10 -11.33
N TYR A 108 -8.49 -5.19 -10.35
CA TYR A 108 -9.52 -5.14 -9.30
C TYR A 108 -10.81 -4.42 -9.68
N SER A 109 -10.74 -3.46 -10.60
CA SER A 109 -11.89 -2.67 -11.04
C SER A 109 -12.93 -3.56 -11.72
N LYS A 110 -14.18 -3.47 -11.30
CA LYS A 110 -15.31 -4.17 -11.92
C LYS A 110 -15.87 -3.35 -13.08
N HIS A 111 -15.90 -2.03 -12.94
CA HIS A 111 -16.49 -1.11 -13.93
C HIS A 111 -15.49 -0.65 -14.99
N LYS A 112 -14.17 -0.84 -14.77
CA LYS A 112 -13.11 -0.36 -15.68
C LYS A 112 -13.37 1.11 -16.04
N ILE A 113 -13.20 1.49 -17.30
CA ILE A 113 -13.41 2.87 -17.76
C ILE A 113 -14.86 3.36 -17.57
N GLU A 114 -15.83 2.46 -17.41
CA GLU A 114 -17.25 2.81 -17.22
C GLU A 114 -17.51 3.35 -15.81
N ILE A 115 -16.54 3.27 -14.89
CA ILE A 115 -16.61 3.86 -13.55
C ILE A 115 -17.05 5.33 -13.55
N VAL A 116 -16.70 6.09 -14.60
CA VAL A 116 -17.09 7.51 -14.73
C VAL A 116 -18.59 7.73 -14.87
N ASN A 117 -19.34 6.69 -15.26
CA ASN A 117 -20.80 6.72 -15.37
C ASN A 117 -21.49 6.25 -14.07
N GLU A 118 -20.73 5.65 -13.15
CA GLU A 118 -21.24 4.92 -11.98
C GLU A 118 -20.86 5.63 -10.67
N ILE A 119 -20.36 6.87 -10.75
CA ILE A 119 -19.75 7.58 -9.62
C ILE A 119 -20.72 7.69 -8.43
N ASP A 120 -21.96 8.13 -8.66
CA ASP A 120 -22.93 8.31 -7.59
C ASP A 120 -23.31 6.97 -6.93
N ASP A 121 -23.54 5.92 -7.73
CA ASP A 121 -23.88 4.59 -7.24
C ASP A 121 -22.73 3.96 -6.46
N LEU A 122 -21.48 4.13 -6.93
CA LEU A 122 -20.29 3.66 -6.23
C LEU A 122 -20.08 4.39 -4.90
N ILE A 123 -20.44 5.67 -4.80
CA ILE A 123 -20.36 6.43 -3.55
C ILE A 123 -21.46 6.00 -2.57
N ASN A 124 -22.66 5.71 -3.08
CA ASN A 124 -23.74 5.16 -2.26
C ASN A 124 -23.36 3.77 -1.71
N GLU A 125 -22.85 2.89 -2.57
CA GLU A 125 -22.36 1.57 -2.16
C GLU A 125 -21.20 1.66 -1.17
N LEU A 126 -20.28 2.65 -1.33
CA LEU A 126 -19.22 2.91 -0.35
C LEU A 126 -19.81 3.20 1.03
N ALA A 127 -20.82 4.08 1.09
CA ALA A 127 -21.50 4.47 2.31
C ALA A 127 -22.12 3.27 3.01
N GLU A 128 -22.81 2.40 2.25
CA GLU A 128 -23.43 1.18 2.76
C GLU A 128 -22.39 0.18 3.28
N LYS A 129 -21.40 -0.18 2.46
CA LYS A 129 -20.38 -1.19 2.83
C LYS A 129 -19.54 -0.77 4.02
N LEU A 130 -19.17 0.50 4.11
CA LEU A 130 -18.38 1.05 5.23
C LEU A 130 -19.22 1.53 6.41
N ARG A 131 -20.56 1.48 6.28
CA ARG A 131 -21.51 2.00 7.28
C ARG A 131 -21.16 3.43 7.67
N ILE A 132 -21.05 4.28 6.64
CA ILE A 132 -20.81 5.73 6.74
C ILE A 132 -22.11 6.42 6.34
N THR A 133 -22.49 7.47 7.07
CA THR A 133 -23.66 8.28 6.68
C THR A 133 -23.30 9.20 5.51
N HIS A 134 -24.23 9.47 4.59
CA HIS A 134 -23.94 10.35 3.44
C HIS A 134 -23.44 11.75 3.85
N THR A 135 -23.87 12.26 5.02
CA THR A 135 -23.40 13.56 5.54
C THR A 135 -21.92 13.55 5.94
N GLN A 136 -21.33 12.38 6.19
CA GLN A 136 -19.90 12.21 6.42
C GLN A 136 -19.10 12.08 5.13
N LEU A 137 -19.76 11.89 3.98
CA LEU A 137 -19.16 11.80 2.66
C LEU A 137 -19.27 13.13 1.90
N ASP A 138 -18.86 14.23 2.51
CA ASP A 138 -19.02 15.62 2.02
C ASP A 138 -17.98 16.10 0.97
N PHE A 139 -17.23 15.16 0.38
CA PHE A 139 -16.13 15.42 -0.57
C PHE A 139 -15.00 16.31 -0.04
N SER A 140 -14.87 16.45 1.28
CA SER A 140 -13.76 17.15 1.90
C SER A 140 -12.53 16.26 2.11
N TYR A 141 -11.40 16.86 2.51
CA TYR A 141 -10.28 16.05 3.01
C TYR A 141 -10.61 15.34 4.34
N MET A 142 -11.54 15.86 5.14
CA MET A 142 -11.90 15.24 6.43
C MET A 142 -12.73 13.98 6.22
N SER A 143 -13.58 13.94 5.19
CA SER A 143 -14.31 12.72 4.86
C SER A 143 -13.37 11.59 4.42
N LEU A 144 -12.24 11.89 3.77
CA LEU A 144 -11.21 10.89 3.48
C LEU A 144 -10.58 10.28 4.73
N ASP A 145 -10.44 11.03 5.84
CA ASP A 145 -10.01 10.45 7.12
C ASP A 145 -11.04 9.44 7.65
N VAL A 146 -12.33 9.71 7.46
CA VAL A 146 -13.43 8.79 7.84
C VAL A 146 -13.37 7.52 6.99
N VAL A 147 -13.28 7.68 5.66
CA VAL A 147 -13.19 6.55 4.72
C VAL A 147 -11.94 5.71 5.01
N SER A 148 -10.78 6.32 5.22
CA SER A 148 -9.52 5.61 5.51
C SER A 148 -9.64 4.72 6.75
N LYS A 149 -10.16 5.26 7.86
CA LYS A 149 -10.36 4.50 9.10
C LYS A 149 -11.32 3.33 8.93
N LYS A 150 -12.39 3.53 8.14
CA LYS A 150 -13.41 2.50 7.91
C LYS A 150 -12.92 1.42 6.95
N ALA A 151 -12.18 1.80 5.92
CA ALA A 151 -11.54 0.85 5.00
C ALA A 151 -10.49 0.00 5.72
N GLU A 152 -9.66 0.58 6.60
CA GLU A 152 -8.70 -0.18 7.41
C GLU A 152 -9.39 -1.24 8.27
N ALA A 153 -10.55 -0.92 8.86
CA ALA A 153 -11.35 -1.84 9.64
C ALA A 153 -12.09 -2.91 8.80
N TYR A 154 -12.16 -2.75 7.47
CA TYR A 154 -12.83 -3.65 6.53
C TYR A 154 -11.94 -4.79 6.03
N GLU A 155 -10.67 -4.86 6.50
CA GLU A 155 -9.61 -5.78 6.05
C GLU A 155 -9.10 -5.48 4.63
N ILE A 156 -7.78 -5.29 4.49
CA ILE A 156 -7.17 -4.76 3.26
C ILE A 156 -7.44 -5.63 2.03
N GLU A 157 -7.46 -6.95 2.19
CA GLU A 157 -7.75 -7.89 1.10
C GLU A 157 -9.18 -7.72 0.58
N LYS A 158 -10.14 -7.50 1.49
CA LYS A 158 -11.54 -7.25 1.11
C LYS A 158 -11.71 -5.87 0.49
N VAL A 159 -10.98 -4.87 0.98
CA VAL A 159 -11.00 -3.51 0.39
C VAL A 159 -10.56 -3.56 -1.08
N GLN A 160 -9.50 -4.30 -1.41
CA GLN A 160 -9.03 -4.42 -2.79
C GLN A 160 -10.06 -5.08 -3.72
N ILE A 161 -10.81 -6.06 -3.24
CA ILE A 161 -11.78 -6.82 -4.07
C ILE A 161 -13.14 -6.12 -4.15
N ASP A 162 -13.60 -5.55 -3.04
CA ASP A 162 -14.97 -5.07 -2.89
C ASP A 162 -15.13 -3.57 -3.03
N LEU A 163 -14.07 -2.80 -2.77
CA LEU A 163 -14.14 -1.34 -2.60
C LEU A 163 -13.22 -0.57 -3.54
N TYR A 164 -12.48 -1.22 -4.43
CA TYR A 164 -11.50 -0.52 -5.27
C TYR A 164 -12.13 0.61 -6.09
N ASP A 165 -13.19 0.30 -6.83
CA ASP A 165 -13.89 1.31 -7.65
C ASP A 165 -14.57 2.36 -6.78
N ASN A 166 -15.17 1.96 -5.65
CA ASN A 166 -15.79 2.87 -4.68
C ASN A 166 -14.79 3.89 -4.13
N LEU A 167 -13.57 3.44 -3.78
CA LEU A 167 -12.50 4.32 -3.32
C LEU A 167 -11.97 5.22 -4.45
N VAL A 168 -11.80 4.69 -5.67
CA VAL A 168 -11.36 5.48 -6.83
C VAL A 168 -12.37 6.57 -7.15
N ALA A 169 -13.67 6.25 -7.15
CA ALA A 169 -14.75 7.20 -7.37
C ALA A 169 -14.75 8.30 -6.30
N TYR A 170 -14.73 7.91 -5.02
CA TYR A 170 -14.81 8.88 -3.93
C TYR A 170 -13.58 9.79 -3.84
N VAL A 171 -12.38 9.24 -3.96
CA VAL A 171 -11.14 10.03 -4.05
C VAL A 171 -11.20 10.97 -5.26
N GLY A 172 -11.68 10.47 -6.40
CA GLY A 172 -11.82 11.28 -7.61
C GLY A 172 -12.78 12.44 -7.45
N GLU A 173 -13.92 12.26 -6.76
CA GLU A 173 -14.84 13.35 -6.45
C GLU A 173 -14.21 14.39 -5.52
N VAL A 174 -13.48 13.97 -4.48
CA VAL A 174 -12.73 14.91 -3.62
C VAL A 174 -11.75 15.75 -4.44
N ILE A 175 -11.01 15.11 -5.37
CA ILE A 175 -10.09 15.82 -6.26
C ILE A 175 -10.83 16.76 -7.21
N ARG A 176 -11.91 16.28 -7.84
CA ARG A 176 -12.74 17.01 -8.80
C ARG A 176 -13.29 18.29 -8.18
N HIS A 177 -13.89 18.20 -7.00
CA HIS A 177 -14.40 19.34 -6.24
C HIS A 177 -13.28 20.32 -5.86
N ARG A 178 -12.12 19.81 -5.43
CA ARG A 178 -11.01 20.66 -4.98
C ARG A 178 -10.34 21.45 -6.11
N LYS A 179 -10.31 20.88 -7.31
CA LYS A 179 -9.62 21.47 -8.47
C LYS A 179 -10.56 22.00 -9.55
N ASN A 180 -11.86 21.96 -9.31
CA ASN A 180 -12.89 22.25 -10.30
C ASN A 180 -12.64 21.50 -11.61
N GLY A 181 -12.26 20.22 -11.48
CA GLY A 181 -11.89 19.35 -12.59
C GLY A 181 -13.09 18.62 -13.18
N GLN A 182 -12.83 17.75 -14.15
CA GLN A 182 -13.81 16.89 -14.79
C GLN A 182 -13.27 15.47 -14.93
N TRP A 183 -14.13 14.46 -14.81
CA TRP A 183 -13.74 13.09 -15.17
C TRP A 183 -13.43 12.99 -16.66
N THR A 184 -12.35 12.31 -17.00
CA THR A 184 -11.94 12.06 -18.38
C THR A 184 -11.30 10.68 -18.46
N ILE A 185 -11.33 10.08 -19.65
CA ILE A 185 -10.64 8.82 -19.93
C ILE A 185 -9.40 9.12 -20.76
N ASN A 186 -8.26 8.57 -20.36
CA ASN A 186 -7.06 8.64 -21.19
C ASN A 186 -7.32 7.86 -22.50
N SER A 187 -7.25 8.57 -23.62
CA SER A 187 -7.43 8.02 -24.98
C SER A 187 -6.11 7.93 -25.77
N ASP A 188 -5.00 8.38 -25.20
CA ASP A 188 -3.72 8.57 -25.90
C ASP A 188 -3.01 7.24 -26.19
N SER A 189 -3.40 6.16 -25.49
CA SER A 189 -2.97 4.81 -25.84
C SER A 189 -4.17 3.88 -26.02
N ALA A 190 -4.17 3.13 -27.13
CA ALA A 190 -5.20 2.13 -27.40
C ALA A 190 -5.20 1.00 -26.35
N SER A 191 -4.05 0.73 -25.72
CA SER A 191 -3.86 -0.36 -24.76
C SER A 191 -4.00 0.05 -23.30
N GLU A 192 -3.88 1.33 -22.94
CA GLU A 192 -3.85 1.81 -21.53
C GLU A 192 -4.88 2.93 -21.24
N LYS A 193 -6.15 2.70 -21.58
CA LYS A 193 -7.24 3.57 -21.11
C LYS A 193 -7.43 3.45 -19.60
N TYR A 194 -7.56 4.59 -18.92
CA TYR A 194 -7.88 4.71 -17.50
C TYR A 194 -8.57 6.06 -17.21
N PRO A 195 -9.40 6.12 -16.15
CA PRO A 195 -10.05 7.36 -15.71
C PRO A 195 -9.08 8.27 -14.95
N TYR A 196 -9.26 9.58 -15.12
CA TYR A 196 -8.53 10.61 -14.40
C TYR A 196 -9.39 11.87 -14.24
N ILE A 197 -8.96 12.79 -13.39
CA ILE A 197 -9.54 14.14 -13.27
C ILE A 197 -8.70 15.11 -14.09
N SER A 198 -9.33 15.68 -15.13
CA SER A 198 -8.79 16.77 -15.93
C SER A 198 -8.97 18.10 -15.20
N ALA A 199 -7.89 18.83 -14.94
CA ALA A 199 -7.89 20.10 -14.20
C ALA A 199 -7.04 21.17 -14.93
N GLY A 200 -7.60 21.77 -15.97
CA GLY A 200 -6.94 22.79 -16.80
C GLY A 200 -6.04 22.21 -17.89
N VAL A 201 -5.28 23.08 -18.57
CA VAL A 201 -4.63 22.78 -19.87
C VAL A 201 -3.67 21.58 -19.86
N ASN A 202 -3.08 21.22 -18.72
CA ASN A 202 -2.19 20.05 -18.56
C ASN A 202 -2.43 19.28 -17.26
N GLY A 203 -3.62 19.41 -16.66
CA GLY A 203 -3.90 18.80 -15.37
C GLY A 203 -4.43 17.40 -15.45
N VAL A 204 -3.56 16.41 -15.30
CA VAL A 204 -3.96 15.00 -15.11
C VAL A 204 -3.73 14.64 -13.65
N LEU A 205 -4.82 14.39 -12.92
CA LEU A 205 -4.80 13.90 -11.56
C LEU A 205 -5.41 12.51 -11.56
N MET A 206 -4.73 11.52 -11.00
CA MET A 206 -5.14 10.12 -11.10
C MET A 206 -5.58 9.59 -9.74
N PRO A 207 -6.89 9.49 -9.47
CA PRO A 207 -7.39 8.88 -8.23
C PRO A 207 -6.89 7.44 -8.04
N ILE A 208 -6.66 6.72 -9.15
CA ILE A 208 -6.05 5.39 -9.17
C ILE A 208 -4.68 5.36 -8.49
N ASN A 209 -3.86 6.40 -8.64
CA ASN A 209 -2.54 6.46 -8.00
C ASN A 209 -2.65 6.54 -6.48
N VAL A 210 -3.62 7.31 -5.99
CA VAL A 210 -3.90 7.48 -4.56
C VAL A 210 -4.34 6.15 -3.97
N VAL A 211 -5.36 5.51 -4.57
CA VAL A 211 -5.91 4.25 -4.07
C VAL A 211 -4.87 3.14 -4.15
N TRP A 212 -4.14 3.03 -5.25
CA TRP A 212 -3.09 2.01 -5.38
C TRP A 212 -1.99 2.17 -4.33
N GLN A 213 -1.47 3.38 -4.12
CA GLN A 213 -0.41 3.62 -3.13
C GLN A 213 -0.86 3.22 -1.72
N GLU A 214 -2.10 3.56 -1.35
CA GLU A 214 -2.62 3.26 -0.02
C GLU A 214 -3.01 1.79 0.17
N LEU A 215 -3.53 1.13 -0.87
CA LEU A 215 -3.88 -0.29 -0.77
C LEU A 215 -2.69 -1.24 -0.89
N THR A 216 -1.53 -0.73 -1.32
CA THR A 216 -0.30 -1.52 -1.46
C THR A 216 0.80 -1.16 -0.46
N ASP A 217 0.62 -0.15 0.42
CA ASP A 217 1.56 0.13 1.51
C ASP A 217 1.36 -0.87 2.67
N ILE A 218 2.37 -0.98 3.53
CA ILE A 218 2.31 -1.70 4.80
C ILE A 218 1.77 -0.80 5.93
N LYS A 219 1.72 0.52 5.71
CA LYS A 219 1.20 1.48 6.67
C LYS A 219 -0.34 1.49 6.66
N PRO A 220 -0.97 1.97 7.74
CA PRO A 220 -2.41 2.19 7.75
C PRO A 220 -2.83 3.12 6.62
N ILE A 221 -4.02 2.88 6.06
CA ILE A 221 -4.60 3.69 4.99
C ILE A 221 -4.73 5.16 5.43
N ASP A 222 -4.27 6.08 4.59
CA ASP A 222 -4.32 7.54 4.72
C ASP A 222 -4.58 8.18 3.33
N LEU A 223 -5.82 8.01 2.85
CA LEU A 223 -6.28 8.54 1.56
C LEU A 223 -6.18 10.06 1.51
N LYS A 224 -6.34 10.74 2.64
CA LYS A 224 -6.23 12.20 2.73
C LYS A 224 -4.81 12.66 2.37
N LYS A 225 -3.79 12.07 3.00
CA LYS A 225 -2.40 12.43 2.74
C LYS A 225 -2.03 12.18 1.29
N GLU A 226 -2.40 11.03 0.72
CA GLU A 226 -2.04 10.73 -0.67
C GLU A 226 -2.86 11.52 -1.69
N THR A 227 -4.12 11.82 -1.42
CA THR A 227 -4.91 12.75 -2.25
C THR A 227 -4.28 14.15 -2.24
N ALA A 228 -3.83 14.63 -1.09
CA ALA A 228 -3.10 15.89 -0.99
C ALA A 228 -1.73 15.82 -1.68
N ASN A 229 -1.05 14.67 -1.70
CA ASN A 229 0.20 14.49 -2.45
C ASN A 229 -0.04 14.57 -3.97
N GLU A 230 -1.04 13.86 -4.47
CA GLU A 230 -1.40 13.87 -5.90
C GLU A 230 -1.71 15.29 -6.38
N ILE A 231 -2.53 16.02 -5.62
CA ILE A 231 -2.85 17.43 -5.91
C ILE A 231 -1.61 18.35 -5.85
N ARG A 232 -0.68 18.10 -4.93
CA ARG A 232 0.55 18.90 -4.78
C ARG A 232 1.55 18.66 -5.91
N ARG A 233 1.77 17.40 -6.29
CA ARG A 233 2.64 17.02 -7.43
C ARG A 233 2.26 17.81 -8.67
N PHE A 234 0.96 17.95 -8.93
CA PHE A 234 0.45 18.76 -10.02
C PHE A 234 0.72 20.27 -9.86
N SER A 235 0.51 20.82 -8.66
CA SER A 235 0.66 22.26 -8.43
C SER A 235 2.12 22.75 -8.56
N LEU A 236 3.10 21.84 -8.50
CA LEU A 236 4.52 22.12 -8.73
C LEU A 236 4.91 22.11 -10.21
N ASN A 237 4.18 21.38 -11.06
CA ASN A 237 4.45 21.27 -12.51
C ASN A 237 3.84 22.43 -13.32
N GLN A 238 3.18 23.39 -12.67
CA GLN A 238 2.63 24.61 -13.28
C GLN A 238 3.50 25.87 -13.04
N ARG A 239 4.70 25.70 -12.47
CA ARG A 239 5.73 26.75 -12.38
C ARG A 239 6.84 26.48 -13.37
#